data_AF-A0A368FN05-F1
#
_entry.id   AF-A0A368FN05-F1
#
_cell.length_a   1.000
_cell.length_b   1.000
_cell.length_c   1.000
_cell.angle_alpha   90.00
_cell.angle_beta   90.00
_cell.angle_gamma   90.00
#
_symmetry.space_group_name_H-M   'P 1'
#
loop_
_entity.id
_entity.type
_entity.pdbx_description
1 polymer ?
#
loop_
_entity_poly.entity_id
_entity_poly.type
_entity_poly.pdbx_seq_one_letter_code
_entity_poly.pdbx_strand_id
1 'polypeptide(L)'
;GTLRVYTSNVKACTDYKTIRVSTQCTTRSVIDIVLSKFKISCRDTNLFELWMEVTTKANGKAVRTILRLDHTARPLELQRCHPANMSRFMLHMTSEGTLVRVHDHNISPQVRIYSR
;
A
#
# COMPACT_ATOMS: atom_id res chain seq x y z
N GLY A 1 -2.79 -17.15 -1.91
CA GLY A 1 -3.41 -16.74 -3.19
C GLY A 1 -2.56 -15.71 -3.88
N THR A 2 -3.05 -15.12 -4.96
CA THR A 2 -2.37 -14.01 -5.65
C THR A 2 -3.21 -12.74 -5.56
N LEU A 3 -2.53 -11.60 -5.42
CA LEU A 3 -3.10 -10.26 -5.53
C LEU A 3 -2.44 -9.56 -6.70
N ARG A 4 -3.23 -8.92 -7.56
CA ARG A 4 -2.76 -7.99 -8.58
C ARG A 4 -2.87 -6.58 -8.03
N VAL A 5 -1.74 -5.93 -7.79
CA VAL A 5 -1.66 -4.56 -7.26
C VAL A 5 -1.19 -3.63 -8.37
N TYR A 6 -2.04 -2.66 -8.73
CA TYR A 6 -1.74 -1.66 -9.75
C TYR A 6 -0.87 -0.55 -9.16
N THR A 7 0.16 -0.13 -9.90
CA THR A 7 1.20 0.79 -9.40
C THR A 7 1.41 2.01 -10.28
N SER A 8 0.55 2.21 -11.28
CA SER A 8 0.59 3.34 -12.22
C SER A 8 0.66 4.70 -11.52
N ASN A 9 0.03 4.84 -10.34
CA ASN A 9 0.02 6.06 -9.54
C ASN A 9 1.34 6.33 -8.79
N VAL A 10 2.24 5.35 -8.75
CA VAL A 10 3.53 5.44 -8.03
C VAL A 10 4.71 5.31 -8.99
N LYS A 11 4.56 4.56 -10.08
CA LYS A 11 5.61 4.36 -11.09
C LYS A 11 4.98 4.21 -12.47
N ALA A 12 5.25 5.17 -13.35
CA ALA A 12 4.69 5.24 -14.69
C ALA A 12 5.02 4.01 -15.58
N CYS A 13 6.14 3.32 -15.34
CA CYS A 13 6.59 2.20 -16.18
C CYS A 13 6.02 0.82 -15.78
N THR A 14 5.11 0.72 -14.81
CA THR A 14 4.55 -0.59 -14.42
C THR A 14 3.08 -0.47 -14.08
N ASP A 15 2.26 -1.12 -14.90
CA ASP A 15 0.80 -1.09 -14.74
C ASP A 15 0.37 -1.82 -13.47
N TYR A 16 0.93 -3.00 -13.22
CA TYR A 16 0.62 -3.81 -12.05
C TYR A 16 1.71 -4.82 -11.70
N LYS A 17 1.65 -5.33 -10.46
CA LYS A 17 2.43 -6.47 -10.01
C LYS A 17 1.53 -7.51 -9.38
N THR A 18 1.75 -8.76 -9.77
CA THR A 18 1.13 -9.91 -9.10
C THR A 18 2.04 -10.39 -7.98
N ILE A 19 1.53 -10.42 -6.75
CA ILE A 19 2.25 -10.92 -5.58
C ILE A 19 1.54 -12.16 -5.02
N ARG A 20 2.31 -13.10 -4.46
CA ARG A 20 1.76 -14.20 -3.66
C ARG A 20 1.65 -13.74 -2.22
N VAL A 21 0.47 -13.92 -1.62
CA VAL A 21 0.18 -13.58 -0.22
C VAL A 21 -0.73 -14.62 0.40
N SER A 22 -0.72 -14.73 1.73
CA SER A 22 -1.70 -15.50 2.49
C SER A 22 -2.93 -14.63 2.81
N THR A 23 -4.00 -15.23 3.32
CA THR A 23 -5.18 -14.48 3.78
C THR A 23 -4.92 -13.67 5.04
N GLN A 24 -3.88 -14.03 5.81
CA GLN A 24 -3.47 -13.31 7.01
C GLN A 24 -2.62 -12.06 6.70
N CYS A 25 -2.13 -11.92 5.46
CA CYS A 25 -1.36 -10.74 5.07
C CYS A 25 -2.24 -9.49 5.14
N THR A 26 -1.78 -8.51 5.93
CA THR A 26 -2.46 -7.23 6.06
C THR A 26 -2.13 -6.30 4.90
N THR A 27 -2.89 -5.22 4.77
CA THR A 27 -2.60 -4.12 3.85
C THR A 27 -1.17 -3.61 4.01
N ARG A 28 -0.71 -3.40 5.25
CA ARG A 28 0.68 -2.96 5.51
C ARG A 28 1.70 -3.95 4.94
N SER A 29 1.55 -5.24 5.22
CA SER A 29 2.44 -6.27 4.67
C SER A 29 2.39 -6.34 3.14
N VAL A 30 1.22 -6.13 2.53
CA VAL A 30 1.09 -6.06 1.08
C VAL A 30 1.89 -4.89 0.51
N ILE A 31 1.79 -3.71 1.12
CA ILE A 31 2.57 -2.51 0.74
C ILE A 31 4.07 -2.80 0.86
N ASP A 32 4.53 -3.36 2.00
CA ASP A 32 5.94 -3.73 2.21
C ASP A 32 6.47 -4.66 1.10
N ILE A 33 5.69 -5.69 0.75
CA ILE A 33 6.05 -6.66 -0.30
C ILE A 33 6.11 -5.98 -1.68
N VAL A 34 5.21 -5.06 -1.98
CA VAL A 34 5.22 -4.33 -3.24
C VAL A 34 6.42 -3.40 -3.30
N LEU A 35 6.63 -2.55 -2.29
CA LEU A 35 7.74 -1.59 -2.27
C LEU A 35 9.11 -2.27 -2.33
N SER A 36 9.31 -3.37 -1.59
CA SER A 36 10.55 -4.15 -1.63
C SER A 36 10.82 -4.73 -3.03
N LYS A 37 9.79 -5.22 -3.73
CA LYS A 37 9.91 -5.75 -5.09
C LYS A 37 10.09 -4.67 -6.16
N PHE A 38 9.60 -3.46 -5.92
CA PHE A 38 9.62 -2.37 -6.90
C PHE A 38 10.92 -1.56 -6.93
N LYS A 39 11.85 -1.82 -6.01
CA LYS A 39 13.07 -1.01 -5.82
C LYS A 39 12.78 0.51 -5.81
N ILE A 40 11.62 0.90 -5.26
CA ILE A 40 11.29 2.32 -5.09
C ILE A 40 12.27 2.88 -4.06
N SER A 41 12.83 4.06 -4.35
CA SER A 41 13.83 4.73 -3.51
C SER A 41 13.26 5.10 -2.14
N CYS A 42 11.99 5.49 -2.08
CA CYS A 42 11.26 5.74 -0.86
C CYS A 42 10.58 4.45 -0.35
N ARG A 43 11.02 3.93 0.79
CA ARG A 43 10.51 2.69 1.39
C ARG A 43 9.65 2.90 2.64
N ASP A 44 9.37 4.15 3.02
CA ASP A 44 8.52 4.41 4.17
C ASP A 44 7.08 4.03 3.82
N THR A 45 6.58 2.96 4.44
CA THR A 45 5.27 2.40 4.14
C THR A 45 4.13 3.23 4.66
N ASN A 46 4.41 4.21 5.53
CA ASN A 46 3.42 5.18 5.98
C ASN A 46 3.13 6.26 4.93
N LEU A 47 3.96 6.37 3.89
CA LEU A 47 3.71 7.27 2.75
C LEU A 47 2.86 6.61 1.66
N PHE A 48 2.44 5.37 1.85
CA PHE A 48 1.68 4.62 0.87
C PHE A 48 0.38 4.08 1.46
N GLU A 49 -0.64 4.07 0.61
CA GLU A 49 -1.95 3.53 0.92
C GLU A 49 -2.33 2.47 -0.12
N LEU A 50 -3.10 1.47 0.32
CA LEU A 50 -3.69 0.49 -0.57
C LEU A 50 -5.18 0.79 -0.72
N TRP A 51 -5.60 0.98 -1.95
CA TRP A 51 -6.97 1.27 -2.31
C TRP A 51 -7.57 0.06 -3.02
N MET A 52 -8.86 -0.17 -2.83
CA MET A 52 -9.63 -1.22 -3.47
C MET A 52 -10.79 -0.60 -4.24
N GLU A 53 -10.82 -0.80 -5.55
CA GLU A 53 -11.99 -0.53 -6.37
C GLU A 53 -12.82 -1.81 -6.48
N VAL A 54 -14.10 -1.73 -6.10
CA VAL A 54 -15.07 -2.81 -6.24
C VAL A 54 -16.09 -2.41 -7.29
N THR A 55 -16.31 -3.29 -8.26
CA THR A 55 -17.39 -3.15 -9.24
C THR A 55 -18.55 -4.04 -8.84
N THR A 56 -19.69 -3.44 -8.55
CA THR A 56 -20.95 -4.15 -8.29
C THR A 56 -21.95 -3.88 -9.40
N LYS A 57 -23.03 -4.67 -9.46
CA LYS A 57 -24.16 -4.43 -10.37
C LYS A 57 -25.34 -3.91 -9.56
N ALA A 58 -25.79 -2.70 -9.86
CA ALA A 58 -27.02 -2.12 -9.31
C ALA A 58 -27.96 -1.80 -10.47
N ASN A 59 -29.18 -2.36 -10.46
CA ASN A 59 -30.18 -2.17 -11.51
C ASN A 59 -29.64 -2.45 -12.93
N GLY A 60 -28.84 -3.52 -13.07
CA GLY A 60 -28.21 -3.89 -14.35
C GLY A 60 -27.03 -3.02 -14.78
N LYS A 61 -26.71 -1.95 -14.06
CA LYS A 61 -25.58 -1.05 -14.35
C LYS A 61 -24.39 -1.35 -13.44
N ALA A 62 -23.19 -1.25 -14.00
CA ALA A 62 -21.96 -1.37 -13.24
C ALA A 62 -21.74 -0.11 -12.39
N VAL A 63 -21.60 -0.29 -11.07
CA VAL A 63 -21.26 0.76 -10.12
C VAL A 63 -19.88 0.47 -9.57
N ARG A 64 -18.98 1.46 -9.65
CA ARG A 64 -17.63 1.36 -9.09
C ARG A 64 -17.57 2.12 -7.77
N THR A 65 -17.04 1.47 -6.75
CA THR A 65 -16.83 2.05 -5.42
C THR A 65 -15.37 1.93 -5.07
N ILE A 66 -14.75 3.03 -4.63
CA ILE A 66 -13.35 3.07 -4.23
C ILE A 66 -13.29 3.11 -2.71
N LEU A 67 -12.48 2.23 -2.13
CA LEU A 67 -12.29 2.06 -0.69
C LEU A 67 -10.81 2.21 -0.36
N ARG A 68 -10.48 3.14 0.55
CA ARG A 68 -9.15 3.15 1.19
C ARG A 68 -9.12 2.03 2.24
N LEU A 69 -8.16 1.12 2.12
CA LEU A 69 -8.05 0.01 3.06
C LEU A 69 -7.24 0.42 4.28
N ASP A 70 -7.75 0.09 5.47
CA ASP A 70 -7.00 0.22 6.71
C ASP A 70 -5.73 -0.66 6.68
N HIS A 71 -4.68 -0.26 7.40
CA HIS A 71 -3.43 -1.00 7.47
C HIS A 71 -3.56 -2.44 7.98
N THR A 72 -4.60 -2.74 8.77
CA THR A 72 -4.90 -4.05 9.34
C THR A 72 -5.84 -4.89 8.47
N ALA A 73 -6.48 -4.29 7.46
CA ALA A 73 -7.37 -5.02 6.55
C ALA A 73 -6.62 -6.14 5.83
N ARG A 74 -7.34 -7.16 5.36
CA ARG A 74 -6.78 -8.38 4.75
C ARG A 74 -7.16 -8.46 3.27
N PRO A 75 -6.35 -7.91 2.34
CA PRO A 75 -6.78 -7.70 0.97
C PRO A 75 -7.09 -8.99 0.20
N LEU A 76 -6.39 -10.10 0.51
CA LEU A 76 -6.71 -11.38 -0.12
C LEU A 76 -8.04 -11.97 0.37
N GLU A 77 -8.41 -11.77 1.64
CA GLU A 77 -9.73 -12.16 2.14
C GLU A 77 -10.81 -11.31 1.46
N LEU A 78 -10.63 -9.99 1.39
CA LEU A 78 -11.54 -9.08 0.69
C LEU A 78 -11.71 -9.47 -0.78
N GLN A 79 -10.63 -9.81 -1.50
CA GLN A 79 -10.70 -10.27 -2.88
C GLN A 79 -11.57 -11.54 -3.03
N ARG A 80 -11.53 -12.45 -2.05
CA ARG A 80 -12.29 -13.71 -2.09
C ARG A 80 -13.79 -13.52 -1.83
N CYS A 81 -14.17 -12.40 -1.21
CA CYS A 81 -15.58 -12.06 -0.99
C CYS A 81 -16.28 -11.54 -2.26
N HIS A 82 -15.55 -11.29 -3.34
CA HIS A 82 -16.09 -10.78 -4.60
C HIS A 82 -15.90 -11.78 -5.75
N PRO A 83 -16.81 -11.79 -6.74
CA PRO A 83 -16.59 -12.54 -7.97
C PRO A 83 -15.28 -12.15 -8.66
N ALA A 84 -14.71 -13.09 -9.41
CA ALA A 84 -13.48 -12.84 -10.16
C ALA A 84 -13.61 -11.58 -11.04
N ASN A 85 -12.54 -10.78 -11.06
CA ASN A 85 -12.43 -9.53 -11.82
C ASN A 85 -13.35 -8.38 -11.37
N MET A 86 -14.04 -8.49 -10.24
CA MET A 86 -14.85 -7.39 -9.68
C MET A 86 -14.12 -6.55 -8.63
N SER A 87 -12.91 -6.94 -8.23
CA SER A 87 -12.08 -6.19 -7.30
C SER A 87 -10.72 -5.86 -7.90
N ARG A 88 -10.27 -4.62 -7.75
CA ARG A 88 -8.99 -4.12 -8.22
C ARG A 88 -8.25 -3.43 -7.07
N PHE A 89 -6.98 -3.77 -6.84
CA PHE A 89 -6.15 -3.15 -5.80
C PHE A 89 -5.16 -2.17 -6.42
N MET A 90 -5.03 -0.98 -5.84
CA MET A 90 -4.18 0.10 -6.35
C MET A 90 -3.31 0.62 -5.23
N LEU A 91 -2.00 0.72 -5.48
CA LEU A 91 -1.07 1.38 -4.59
C LEU A 91 -1.09 2.88 -4.89
N HIS A 92 -1.32 3.67 -3.86
CA HIS A 92 -1.32 5.13 -3.93
C HIS A 92 -0.21 5.68 -3.03
N MET A 93 0.48 6.74 -3.45
CA MET A 93 1.41 7.47 -2.60
C MET A 93 0.66 8.68 -2.03
N THR A 94 0.65 8.83 -0.72
CA THR A 94 -0.06 9.90 -0.03
C THR A 94 0.57 11.25 -0.39
N SER A 95 -0.23 12.18 -0.92
CA SER A 95 0.22 13.55 -1.25
C SER A 95 0.51 14.43 -0.03
N GLU A 96 -0.02 14.04 1.13
CA GLU A 96 0.12 14.74 2.41
C GLU A 96 1.39 14.33 3.17
N GLY A 97 2.02 13.22 2.79
CA GLY A 97 3.23 12.71 3.45
C GLY A 97 4.48 13.37 2.90
N THR A 98 5.07 14.31 3.65
CA THR A 98 6.38 14.89 3.33
C THR A 98 7.49 14.11 4.04
N LEU A 99 8.57 13.79 3.32
CA LEU A 99 9.77 13.22 3.92
C LEU A 99 10.45 14.29 4.79
N VAL A 100 10.35 14.15 6.11
CA VAL A 100 11.02 15.04 7.06
C VAL A 100 12.31 14.39 7.54
N ARG A 101 13.44 15.06 7.36
CA ARG A 101 14.73 14.66 7.96
C ARG A 101 14.88 15.36 9.31
N VAL A 102 14.81 14.60 10.39
CA VAL A 102 15.02 15.15 11.74
C VAL A 102 16.51 15.14 12.04
N HIS A 103 17.05 16.31 12.36
CA HIS A 103 18.41 16.46 12.91
C HIS A 103 18.29 16.56 14.43
N ASP A 104 18.58 15.48 15.13
CA ASP A 104 18.42 15.30 16.58
C ASP A 104 19.39 16.09 17.46
N HIS A 105 20.37 16.79 16.86
CA HIS A 105 21.41 17.56 17.53
C HIS A 105 20.94 18.55 18.61
N ASN A 106 19.68 18.99 18.59
CA ASN A 106 19.10 19.88 19.61
C ASN A 106 18.04 19.21 20.49
N ILE A 107 17.67 17.96 20.21
CA ILE A 107 16.57 17.23 20.86
C ILE A 107 17.11 16.33 21.99
N SER A 108 18.40 15.93 21.90
CA SER A 108 19.10 15.18 22.95
C SER A 108 20.43 15.84 23.32
N PRO A 109 20.47 16.79 24.29
CA PRO A 109 21.73 17.32 24.80
C PRO A 109 22.58 16.29 25.58
N GLN A 110 22.17 15.02 25.67
CA GLN A 110 22.79 13.98 26.50
C GLN A 110 23.47 12.83 25.75
N VAL A 111 23.78 12.96 24.45
CA VAL A 111 24.72 12.03 23.78
C VAL A 111 26.08 12.69 23.62
N ARG A 112 26.67 13.11 24.75
CA ARG A 112 28.09 13.50 24.86
C ARG A 112 28.81 12.66 25.92
N ILE A 113 28.51 11.37 25.99
CA ILE A 113 29.27 10.37 26.75
C ILE A 113 29.01 9.08 25.97
N TYR A 114 29.89 8.43 25.20
CA TYR A 114 31.34 8.24 25.16
C TYR A 114 31.76 8.30 23.66
N SER A 115 32.97 8.66 23.26
CA SER A 115 34.22 7.98 23.61
C SER A 115 35.44 8.82 23.21
N ARG A 116 36.47 8.71 24.05
CA ARG A 116 37.86 9.10 23.82
C ARG A 116 38.46 8.44 22.59
#